data_AF-A0A929BR27-F1
#
_entry.id   AF-A0A929BR27-F1
#
_cell.length_a   1.000
_cell.length_b   1.000
_cell.length_c   1.000
_cell.angle_alpha   90.00
_cell.angle_beta   90.00
_cell.angle_gamma   90.00
#
_symmetry.space_group_name_H-M   'P 1'
#
loop_
_entity.id
_entity.type
_entity.pdbx_description
1 polymer ?
#
loop_
_entity_poly.entity_id
_entity_poly.type
_entity_poly.pdbx_seq_one_letter_code
_entity_poly.pdbx_strand_id
1 'polypeptide(L)' 'MSQPGITLLGLGPGDPALLTRQAWEILGSIPEIYLRTRMHPTVAGFPSELRVHSFDQYYEEGASFEDIYEKIVDT' A
#
# COMPACT_ATOMS: atom_id res chain seq x y z
N MET A 1 -16.40 -4.85 19.83
CA MET A 1 -15.07 -4.23 19.77
C MET A 1 -14.34 -4.86 18.60
N SER A 2 -13.94 -4.08 17.59
CA SER A 2 -13.09 -4.55 16.51
C SER A 2 -11.70 -4.86 17.05
N GLN A 3 -11.15 -6.04 16.74
CA GLN A 3 -9.76 -6.36 17.09
C GLN A 3 -8.81 -5.48 16.26
N PRO A 4 -7.63 -5.12 16.81
CA PRO A 4 -6.56 -4.53 16.01
C PRO A 4 -6.23 -5.44 14.84
N GLY A 5 -6.06 -4.87 13.65
CA GLY A 5 -5.75 -5.64 12.47
C GLY A 5 -5.44 -4.75 11.28
N ILE A 6 -4.82 -5.35 10.27
CA ILE A 6 -4.53 -4.71 8.98
C ILE A 6 -5.39 -5.37 7.89
N THR A 7 -5.81 -4.56 6.91
CA THR A 7 -6.46 -5.08 5.70
C THR A 7 -5.43 -5.09 4.59
N LEU A 8 -5.15 -6.28 4.04
CA LEU A 8 -4.30 -6.40 2.85
C LEU A 8 -5.15 -6.18 1.61
N LEU A 9 -4.75 -5.21 0.79
CA LEU A 9 -5.45 -4.81 -0.42
C LEU A 9 -4.56 -5.06 -1.65
N GLY A 10 -5.10 -5.77 -2.65
CA GLY A 10 -4.43 -6.00 -3.92
C GLY A 10 -4.60 -4.83 -4.88
N LEU A 11 -3.51 -4.39 -5.53
CA LEU A 11 -3.51 -3.24 -6.46
C LEU A 11 -3.86 -3.60 -7.91
N GLY A 12 -4.03 -4.89 -8.21
CA GLY A 12 -4.25 -5.37 -9.58
C GLY A 12 -3.00 -5.24 -10.46
N PRO A 13 -3.15 -5.30 -11.80
CA PRO A 13 -2.02 -5.40 -12.73
C PRO A 13 -1.41 -4.04 -13.14
N GLY A 14 -1.88 -2.92 -12.60
CA GLY A 14 -1.29 -1.58 -12.81
C GLY A 14 -2.26 -0.51 -13.30
N ASP A 15 -3.28 -0.85 -14.08
CA ASP A 15 -4.31 0.12 -14.46
C ASP A 15 -5.26 0.39 -13.28
N PRO A 16 -5.41 1.64 -12.80
CA PRO A 16 -6.35 1.98 -11.73
C PRO A 16 -7.79 1.56 -11.99
N ALA A 17 -8.22 1.50 -13.26
CA ALA A 17 -9.56 1.05 -13.63
C ALA A 17 -9.80 -0.44 -13.36
N LEU A 18 -8.74 -1.21 -13.12
CA LEU A 18 -8.79 -2.64 -12.78
C LEU A 18 -8.78 -2.90 -11.27
N LEU A 19 -8.76 -1.86 -10.44
CA LEU A 19 -9.07 -2.02 -9.01
C LEU A 19 -10.47 -2.59 -8.86
N THR A 20 -10.63 -3.54 -7.93
CA THR A 20 -11.98 -4.00 -7.59
C THR A 20 -12.76 -2.84 -6.99
N ARG A 21 -14.08 -2.82 -7.23
CA ARG A 21 -14.97 -1.82 -6.64
C ARG A 21 -14.83 -1.74 -5.11
N GLN A 22 -14.69 -2.90 -4.44
CA GLN A 22 -14.48 -2.96 -2.99
C GLN A 22 -13.16 -2.30 -2.57
N ALA A 23 -12.06 -2.52 -3.32
CA ALA A 23 -10.79 -1.87 -3.04
C ALA A 23 -10.90 -0.34 -3.19
N TRP A 24 -11.57 0.13 -4.23
CA TRP A 24 -11.81 1.56 -4.44
C TRP A 24 -12.63 2.20 -3.31
N GLU A 25 -13.71 1.54 -2.86
CA GLU A 25 -14.55 2.00 -1.75
C GLU A 25 -13.75 2.09 -0.44
N ILE A 26 -12.85 1.13 -0.18
CA ILE A 26 -11.92 1.18 0.97
C ILE A 26 -10.98 2.37 0.83
N LEU A 27 -10.30 2.54 -0.31
CA LEU A 27 -9.36 3.65 -0.53
C LEU A 27 -10.01 5.02 -0.36
N GLY A 28 -11.30 5.17 -0.72
CA GLY A 28 -12.06 6.40 -0.55
C GLY A 28 -12.60 6.65 0.85
N SER A 29 -12.49 5.69 1.79
CA SER A 29 -13.04 5.81 3.15
C SER A 29 -11.98 5.80 4.25
N ILE A 30 -10.75 5.43 3.95
CA ILE A 30 -9.63 5.41 4.91
C ILE A 30 -8.79 6.69 4.81
N PRO A 31 -8.15 7.12 5.91
CA PRO A 31 -7.30 8.31 5.90
C PRO A 31 -5.92 8.07 5.29
N GLU A 32 -5.41 6.84 5.36
CA GLU A 32 -4.05 6.53 4.91
C GLU A 32 -3.88 5.06 4.49
N ILE A 33 -2.84 4.80 3.69
CA ILE A 33 -2.43 3.46 3.23
C ILE A 33 -0.90 3.35 3.23
N TYR A 34 -0.40 2.14 3.50
CA TYR A 34 1.00 1.79 3.40
C TYR A 34 1.23 0.88 2.20
N LEU A 35 2.17 1.25 1.33
CA LEU A 35 2.53 0.51 0.14
C LEU A 35 3.90 -0.12 0.30
N ARG A 36 4.06 -1.34 -0.22
CA ARG A 36 5.39 -1.93 -0.43
C ARG A 36 6.28 -1.00 -1.27
N THR A 37 5.71 -0.41 -2.32
CA THR A 37 6.39 0.57 -3.17
C THR A 37 5.41 1.53 -3.84
N ARG A 38 5.80 2.79 -4.05
CA ARG A 38 5.03 3.76 -4.88
C ARG A 38 5.15 3.50 -6.38
N MET A 39 6.07 2.65 -6.82
CA MET A 39 6.33 2.41 -8.24
C MET A 39 5.16 1.69 -8.96
N HIS A 40 4.17 1.20 -8.22
CA HIS A 40 3.02 0.53 -8.82
C HIS A 40 2.13 1.52 -9.59
N PRO A 41 1.85 1.30 -10.90
CA PRO A 41 1.14 2.30 -11.71
C PRO A 41 -0.26 2.68 -11.19
N THR A 42 -0.94 1.75 -10.52
CA THR A 42 -2.26 1.98 -9.89
C THR A 42 -2.27 3.17 -8.92
N VAL A 43 -1.14 3.48 -8.29
CA VAL A 43 -1.02 4.57 -7.29
C VAL A 43 -1.36 5.93 -7.90
N ALA A 44 -1.11 6.12 -9.20
CA ALA A 44 -1.44 7.36 -9.90
C ALA A 44 -2.95 7.65 -9.95
N GLY A 45 -3.79 6.63 -9.77
CA GLY A 45 -5.25 6.77 -9.74
C GLY A 45 -5.85 6.86 -8.34
N PHE A 46 -5.05 6.90 -7.28
CA PHE A 46 -5.58 6.99 -5.91
C PHE A 46 -6.26 8.33 -5.63
N PRO A 47 -7.21 8.38 -4.66
CA PRO A 47 -7.81 9.64 -4.22
C PRO A 47 -6.74 10.64 -3.76
N SER A 48 -6.91 11.93 -4.09
CA SER A 48 -5.93 12.98 -3.77
C SER A 48 -5.78 13.24 -2.27
N GLU A 49 -6.83 12.96 -1.49
CA GLU A 49 -6.87 13.17 -0.05
C GLU A 49 -6.27 12.00 0.72
N LEU A 50 -6.06 10.85 0.06
CA LEU A 50 -5.52 9.66 0.69
C LEU A 50 -4.03 9.85 0.99
N ARG A 51 -3.65 9.74 2.27
CA ARG A 51 -2.25 9.77 2.64
C ARG A 51 -1.58 8.44 2.27
N VAL A 52 -0.70 8.50 1.28
CA VAL A 52 0.08 7.34 0.86
C VAL A 52 1.42 7.36 1.59
N HIS A 53 1.75 6.28 2.27
CA HIS A 53 3.08 5.96 2.78
C HIS A 53 3.69 4.84 1.94
N SER A 54 5.02 4.76 1.90
CA SER A 54 5.69 3.64 1.24
C SER A 54 6.98 3.24 1.93
N PHE A 55 7.35 1.99 1.73
CA PHE A 55 8.59 1.41 2.23
C PHE A 55 9.73 1.47 1.21
N ASP A 56 9.63 2.36 0.20
CA ASP A 56 10.65 2.52 -0.85
C ASP A 56 12.05 2.75 -0.24
N GLN A 57 12.13 3.51 0.86
CA GLN A 57 13.37 3.74 1.62
C GLN A 57 14.05 2.45 2.09
N TYR A 58 13.29 1.41 2.47
CA TYR A 58 13.88 0.14 2.90
C TYR A 58 14.47 -0.63 1.73
N TYR A 59 13.90 -0.49 0.53
CA TYR A 59 14.48 -1.06 -0.69
C TYR A 59 15.73 -0.32 -1.16
N GLU A 60 15.84 0.98 -0.87
CA GLU A 60 17.04 1.77 -1.19
C GLU A 60 18.21 1.48 -0.22
N GLU A 61 17.91 1.18 1.05
CA GLU A 61 18.90 0.96 2.11
C GLU A 61 19.22 -0.52 2.41
N GLY A 62 18.33 -1.44 2.03
CA GLY A 62 18.38 -2.85 2.42
C GLY A 62 19.47 -3.66 1.71
N ALA A 63 20.10 -4.58 2.44
CA ALA A 63 21.10 -5.50 1.89
C ALA A 63 20.49 -6.76 1.26
N SER A 64 19.33 -7.20 1.75
CA SER A 64 18.60 -8.39 1.30
C SER A 64 17.07 -8.17 1.34
N PHE A 65 16.32 -9.00 0.62
CA PHE A 65 14.85 -8.91 0.66
C PHE A 65 14.27 -9.35 2.00
N GLU A 66 14.90 -10.32 2.65
CA GLU A 66 14.54 -10.82 3.97
C GLU A 66 14.59 -9.68 4.99
N ASP A 67 15.70 -8.95 5.07
CA ASP A 67 15.85 -7.80 5.97
C ASP A 67 14.81 -6.71 5.70
N ILE A 68 14.48 -6.49 4.42
CA ILE A 68 13.47 -5.49 4.02
C ILE A 68 12.10 -5.90 4.54
N TYR A 69 11.70 -7.16 4.37
CA TYR A 69 10.38 -7.61 4.83
C TYR A 69 10.28 -7.64 6.35
N GLU A 70 11.33 -8.01 7.07
CA GLU A 70 11.36 -7.90 8.54
C GLU A 70 11.14 -6.45 8.98
N LYS A 71 11.85 -5.49 8.39
CA LYS A 71 11.64 -4.05 8.69
C LYS A 71 10.22 -3.57 8.37
N ILE A 72 9.62 -4.04 7.28
CA ILE A 72 8.23 -3.69 6.92
C ILE A 72 7.24 -4.17 7.99
N VAL A 73 7.47 -5.35 8.59
CA VAL A 73 6.59 -5.91 9.62
C VAL A 73 6.72 -5.16 10.96
N ASP A 74 7.92 -4.69 11.29
CA ASP A 74 8.22 -4.03 12.57
C ASP A 74 7.88 -2.52 12.62
N THR A 75 7.40 -1.95 11.51
CA THR A 75 7.04 -0.52 11.39
C THR A 75 5.57 -0.26 11.69
#